data_AF-A0A811T9T4-F1
#
_entry.id   AF-A0A811T9T4-F1
#
_cell.length_a   1.000
_cell.length_b   1.000
_cell.length_c   1.000
_cell.angle_alpha   90.00
_cell.angle_beta   90.00
_cell.angle_gamma   90.00
#
_symmetry.space_group_name_H-M   'P 1'
#
loop_
_entity.id
_entity.type
_entity.pdbx_description
1 polymer ?
#
loop_
_entity_poly.entity_id
_entity_poly.type
_entity_poly.pdbx_seq_one_letter_code
_entity_poly.pdbx_strand_id
1 'polypeptide(L)'
;MGMVGEKIIKLADSKDAKLDSTPLEASRYSKHSDFNPHYGCKMGKAHITMIGTYPVFMTYTNGLAGDSPQLTSHITALLKIKAEIDEYRLDGSYDSFLNHAAIWYRLKAEPLISLPVDAVINSQLSK
;
A
#
# COMPACT_ATOMS: atom_id res chain seq x y z
N MET A 1 9.01 19.24 -16.70
CA MET A 1 8.80 17.84 -17.13
C MET A 1 7.93 17.19 -16.07
N GLY A 2 6.61 17.06 -16.30
CA GLY A 2 5.70 16.53 -15.29
C GLY A 2 5.92 15.03 -15.11
N MET A 3 6.02 14.57 -13.86
CA MET A 3 6.14 13.14 -13.57
C MET A 3 4.86 12.41 -14.02
N VAL A 4 4.97 11.15 -14.45
CA VAL A 4 3.83 10.34 -14.96
C VAL A 4 2.63 10.38 -13.99
N GLY A 5 2.89 10.32 -12.68
CA GLY A 5 1.85 10.44 -11.66
C GLY A 5 1.04 11.74 -11.72
N GLU A 6 1.68 12.89 -11.98
CA GLU A 6 0.97 14.19 -12.08
C GLU A 6 0.02 14.24 -13.28
N LYS A 7 0.37 13.56 -14.38
CA LYS A 7 -0.53 13.43 -15.54
C LYS A 7 -1.69 12.50 -15.23
N ILE A 8 -1.43 11.41 -14.53
CA ILE A 8 -2.44 10.43 -14.16
C ILE A 8 -3.52 11.06 -13.27
N ILE A 9 -3.16 11.86 -12.27
CA ILE A 9 -4.17 12.47 -11.38
C ILE A 9 -5.11 13.40 -12.14
N LYS A 10 -4.61 14.06 -13.20
CA LYS A 10 -5.44 14.92 -14.07
C LYS A 10 -6.37 14.14 -15.00
N LEU A 11 -6.04 12.87 -15.26
CA LEU A 11 -6.81 11.97 -16.12
C LEU A 11 -7.75 11.06 -15.32
N ALA A 12 -7.48 10.89 -14.02
CA ALA A 12 -8.30 10.10 -13.14
C ALA A 12 -9.54 10.92 -12.73
N ASP A 13 -10.71 10.49 -13.20
CA ASP A 13 -11.99 11.03 -12.73
C ASP A 13 -12.33 10.55 -11.31
N SER A 14 -11.61 9.53 -10.82
CA SER A 14 -11.84 8.93 -9.52
C SER A 14 -10.92 9.48 -8.44
N LYS A 15 -11.46 9.55 -7.23
CA LYS A 15 -10.76 9.99 -6.01
C LYS A 15 -10.54 8.84 -5.01
N ASP A 16 -10.74 7.60 -5.43
CA ASP A 16 -10.43 6.42 -4.63
C ASP A 16 -8.96 6.02 -4.79
N ALA A 17 -8.19 6.09 -3.70
CA ALA A 17 -6.87 5.51 -3.64
C ALA A 17 -6.94 4.06 -3.18
N LYS A 18 -6.07 3.23 -3.75
CA LYS A 18 -5.87 1.84 -3.33
C LYS A 18 -4.38 1.57 -3.22
N LEU A 19 -3.97 0.80 -2.22
CA LEU A 19 -2.62 0.27 -2.14
C LEU A 19 -2.72 -1.21 -1.84
N ASP A 20 -1.99 -1.98 -2.62
CA ASP A 20 -1.90 -3.42 -2.48
C ASP A 20 -0.46 -3.87 -2.72
N SER A 21 -0.10 -5.00 -2.12
CA SER A 21 1.18 -5.66 -2.34
C SER A 21 0.98 -6.90 -3.23
N THR A 22 1.78 -7.04 -4.28
CA THR A 22 1.70 -8.15 -5.22
C THR A 22 3.01 -8.93 -5.26
N PRO A 23 2.96 -10.28 -5.34
CA PRO A 23 4.15 -11.09 -5.42
C PRO A 23 4.93 -10.84 -6.71
N LEU A 24 6.22 -10.58 -6.57
CA LEU A 24 7.18 -10.63 -7.66
C LEU A 24 7.92 -11.96 -7.57
N GLU A 25 7.34 -12.99 -8.17
CA GLU A 25 7.91 -14.33 -8.14
C GLU A 25 9.35 -14.29 -8.64
N ALA A 26 10.24 -14.79 -7.80
CA ALA A 26 11.65 -14.80 -8.08
C ALA A 26 11.96 -15.91 -9.08
N SER A 27 12.88 -15.61 -10.00
CA SER A 27 13.45 -16.64 -10.86
C SER A 27 14.00 -17.80 -10.03
N ARG A 28 13.90 -19.03 -10.56
CA ARG A 28 14.57 -20.23 -10.02
C ARG A 28 16.07 -20.05 -9.75
N TYR A 29 16.72 -19.08 -10.39
CA TYR A 29 18.14 -18.78 -10.22
C TYR A 29 18.42 -17.78 -9.08
N SER A 30 17.38 -17.16 -8.52
CA SER A 30 17.50 -16.18 -7.46
C SER A 30 17.70 -16.87 -6.10
N LYS A 31 18.95 -17.20 -5.80
CA LYS A 31 19.33 -18.01 -4.62
C LYS A 31 18.89 -17.38 -3.29
N HIS A 32 18.95 -16.05 -3.21
CA HIS A 32 18.75 -15.28 -1.98
C HIS A 32 17.36 -14.69 -1.82
N SER A 33 16.40 -15.05 -2.69
CA SER A 33 15.02 -14.61 -2.53
C SER A 33 14.34 -15.35 -1.39
N ASP A 34 13.60 -14.60 -0.58
CA ASP A 34 12.82 -15.16 0.53
C ASP A 34 11.69 -16.04 0.01
N PHE A 35 11.41 -17.13 0.72
CA PHE A 35 10.20 -17.93 0.51
C PHE A 35 9.04 -17.33 1.32
N ASN A 36 7.99 -16.88 0.64
CA ASN A 36 6.80 -16.37 1.29
C ASN A 36 5.77 -17.51 1.49
N PRO A 37 5.39 -17.85 2.73
CA PRO A 37 4.49 -18.97 3.00
C PRO A 37 3.05 -18.71 2.57
N HIS A 38 2.60 -17.45 2.52
CA HIS A 38 1.26 -17.09 2.08
C HIS A 38 1.08 -17.36 0.58
N TYR A 39 2.10 -17.03 -0.23
CA TYR A 39 2.07 -17.22 -1.68
C TYR A 39 2.70 -18.55 -2.15
N GLY A 40 3.40 -19.26 -1.28
CA GLY A 40 4.01 -20.56 -1.59
C GLY A 40 5.16 -20.51 -2.59
N CYS A 41 5.79 -19.35 -2.81
CA CYS A 41 6.89 -19.18 -3.76
C CYS A 41 8.03 -18.33 -3.20
N LYS A 42 9.21 -18.42 -3.85
CA LYS A 42 10.30 -17.46 -3.62
C LYS A 42 9.97 -16.17 -4.33
N MET A 43 10.08 -15.02 -3.66
CA MET A 43 9.61 -13.76 -4.23
C MET A 43 10.23 -12.52 -3.60
N GLY A 44 10.16 -11.41 -4.33
CA GLY A 44 10.09 -10.06 -3.75
C GLY A 44 8.63 -9.59 -3.69
N LYS A 45 8.38 -8.38 -3.20
CA LYS A 45 7.05 -7.75 -3.23
C LYS A 45 7.10 -6.41 -3.93
N ALA A 46 6.09 -6.15 -4.75
CA ALA A 46 5.79 -4.83 -5.27
C ALA A 46 4.63 -4.25 -4.47
N HIS A 47 4.76 -3.02 -4.00
CA HIS A 47 3.68 -2.27 -3.35
C HIS A 47 3.26 -1.18 -4.33
N ILE A 48 2.00 -1.15 -4.75
CA ILE A 48 1.53 -0.25 -5.81
C ILE A 48 0.36 0.57 -5.30
N THR A 49 0.50 1.89 -5.30
CA THR A 49 -0.64 2.79 -5.12
C THR A 49 -1.29 3.09 -6.46
N MET A 50 -2.61 2.97 -6.50
CA MET A 50 -3.47 3.34 -7.62
C MET A 50 -4.45 4.44 -7.23
N ILE A 51 -4.85 5.26 -8.20
CA ILE A 51 -6.01 6.15 -8.10
C ILE A 51 -6.99 5.74 -9.20
N GLY A 52 -8.19 5.31 -8.83
CA GLY A 52 -9.09 4.62 -9.75
C GLY A 52 -8.46 3.35 -10.31
N THR A 53 -8.18 3.35 -11.61
CA THR A 53 -7.54 2.23 -12.34
C THR A 53 -6.08 2.49 -12.69
N TYR A 54 -5.53 3.65 -12.33
CA TYR A 54 -4.21 4.06 -12.78
C TYR A 54 -3.16 3.92 -11.68
N PRO A 55 -2.03 3.22 -11.93
CA PRO A 55 -0.93 3.15 -10.98
C PRO A 55 -0.18 4.48 -10.93
N VAL A 56 -0.04 5.05 -9.74
CA VAL A 56 0.59 6.37 -9.53
C VAL A 56 1.95 6.28 -8.87
N PHE A 57 2.19 5.27 -8.03
CA PHE A 57 3.44 5.12 -7.31
C PHE A 57 3.70 3.66 -6.95
N MET A 58 4.96 3.26 -6.91
CA MET A 58 5.38 1.88 -6.65
C MET A 58 6.67 1.83 -5.85
N THR A 59 6.73 0.92 -4.88
CA THR A 59 7.95 0.56 -4.15
C THR A 59 8.18 -0.95 -4.17
N TYR A 60 9.38 -1.38 -3.79
CA TYR A 60 9.79 -2.78 -3.81
C TYR A 60 10.39 -3.17 -2.46
N THR A 61 10.09 -4.40 -2.02
CA THR A 61 10.66 -4.99 -0.81
C THR A 61 10.99 -6.47 -1.02
N ASN A 62 11.65 -7.08 -0.05
CA ASN A 62 11.84 -8.53 -0.02
C ASN A 62 10.51 -9.27 0.25
N GLY A 63 10.51 -10.58 -0.01
CA GLY A 63 9.30 -11.41 0.02
C GLY A 63 8.62 -11.52 1.38
N LEU A 64 9.37 -11.39 2.47
CA LEU A 64 8.84 -11.48 3.85
C LEU A 64 8.57 -10.12 4.50
N ALA A 65 8.78 -9.01 3.78
CA ALA A 65 8.52 -7.69 4.34
C ALA A 65 7.02 -7.52 4.64
N GLY A 66 6.72 -6.90 5.79
CA GLY A 66 5.38 -6.49 6.15
C GLY A 66 4.93 -5.30 5.32
N ASP A 67 3.62 -5.22 5.09
CA ASP A 67 3.03 -4.26 4.15
C ASP A 67 2.76 -2.91 4.83
N SER A 68 2.25 -2.92 6.06
CA SER A 68 1.98 -1.72 6.88
C SER A 68 3.12 -0.67 6.91
N PRO A 69 4.40 -1.02 7.12
CA PRO A 69 5.49 -0.03 7.08
C PRO A 69 5.64 0.71 5.74
N GLN A 70 5.17 0.14 4.63
CA GLN A 70 5.33 0.74 3.30
C GLN A 70 4.41 1.92 3.08
N LEU A 71 3.25 1.96 3.73
CA LEU A 71 2.21 2.98 3.54
C LEU A 71 2.76 4.42 3.66
N THR A 72 3.67 4.66 4.59
CA THR A 72 4.25 6.01 4.81
C THR A 72 4.88 6.58 3.53
N SER A 73 5.63 5.75 2.79
CA SER A 73 6.28 6.21 1.54
C SER A 73 5.28 6.53 0.45
N HIS A 74 4.18 5.76 0.37
CA HIS A 74 3.08 5.95 -0.57
C HIS A 74 2.28 7.21 -0.24
N ILE A 75 2.00 7.49 1.03
CA ILE A 75 1.39 8.75 1.48
C ILE A 75 2.26 9.94 1.08
N THR A 76 3.57 9.87 1.32
CA THR A 76 4.51 10.93 0.92
C THR A 76 4.50 11.17 -0.59
N ALA A 77 4.41 10.11 -1.39
CA ALA A 77 4.33 10.24 -2.85
C ALA A 77 3.03 10.94 -3.28
N LEU A 78 1.88 10.56 -2.71
CA LEU A 78 0.58 11.18 -2.99
C LEU A 78 0.55 12.68 -2.62
N LEU A 79 1.14 13.05 -1.48
CA LEU A 79 1.28 14.45 -1.08
C LEU A 79 2.16 15.25 -2.06
N LYS A 80 3.27 14.66 -2.51
CA LYS A 80 4.21 15.31 -3.44
C LYS A 80 3.55 15.65 -4.77
N ILE A 81 2.69 14.75 -5.27
CA ILE A 81 1.96 14.94 -6.52
C ILE A 81 0.64 15.70 -6.33
N LYS A 82 0.34 16.14 -5.09
CA LYS A 82 -0.88 16.86 -4.72
C LYS A 82 -2.15 16.12 -5.14
N ALA A 83 -2.17 14.81 -4.94
CA ALA A 83 -3.35 14.01 -5.20
C ALA A 83 -4.49 14.40 -4.25
N GLU A 84 -5.65 14.73 -4.80
CA GLU A 84 -6.89 14.88 -4.05
C GLU A 84 -7.63 13.55 -4.08
N ILE A 85 -7.71 12.90 -2.93
CA ILE A 85 -8.40 11.62 -2.75
C ILE A 85 -9.42 11.74 -1.62
N ASP A 86 -10.55 11.06 -1.76
CA ASP A 86 -11.62 11.09 -0.77
C ASP A 86 -11.54 9.88 0.16
N GLU A 87 -11.13 8.73 -0.39
CA GLU A 87 -11.02 7.46 0.31
C GLU A 87 -9.70 6.78 0.02
N TYR A 88 -9.16 6.04 0.99
CA TYR A 88 -7.99 5.18 0.80
C TYR A 88 -8.30 3.76 1.26
N ARG A 89 -8.45 2.86 0.29
CA ARG A 89 -8.82 1.46 0.48
C ARG A 89 -7.59 0.58 0.60
N LEU A 90 -7.55 -0.22 1.67
CA LEU A 90 -6.44 -1.09 2.02
C LEU A 90 -6.98 -2.43 2.54
N ASP A 91 -6.18 -3.48 2.45
CA ASP A 91 -6.48 -4.75 3.11
C ASP A 91 -6.05 -4.75 4.58
N GLY A 92 -6.40 -5.80 5.31
CA GLY A 92 -6.09 -5.94 6.74
C GLY A 92 -4.60 -5.98 7.06
N SER A 93 -3.71 -6.19 6.08
CA SER A 93 -2.26 -6.16 6.31
C SER A 93 -1.74 -4.76 6.66
N TYR A 94 -2.54 -3.73 6.34
CA TYR A 94 -2.29 -2.34 6.71
C TYR A 94 -3.04 -1.91 7.97
N ASP A 95 -3.78 -2.79 8.65
CA ASP A 95 -4.54 -2.40 9.83
C ASP A 95 -3.60 -2.02 10.99
N SER A 96 -3.61 -0.74 11.33
CA SER A 96 -2.99 -0.21 12.53
C SER A 96 -3.51 1.19 12.82
N PHE A 97 -3.60 1.56 14.10
CA PHE A 97 -3.98 2.90 14.51
C PHE A 97 -3.15 3.99 13.81
N LEU A 98 -1.84 3.77 13.66
CA LEU A 98 -0.94 4.71 13.00
C LEU A 98 -1.27 4.90 11.52
N ASN A 99 -1.65 3.84 10.81
CA ASN A 99 -2.02 3.93 9.40
C ASN A 99 -3.35 4.66 9.21
N HIS A 100 -4.38 4.32 10.00
CA HIS A 100 -5.65 5.05 10.04
C HIS A 100 -5.41 6.55 10.29
N ALA A 101 -4.64 6.88 11.33
CA ALA A 101 -4.32 8.25 11.68
C ALA A 101 -3.51 8.97 10.59
N ALA A 102 -2.56 8.29 9.95
CA ALA A 102 -1.73 8.89 8.90
C ALA A 102 -2.57 9.25 7.67
N ILE A 103 -3.47 8.37 7.24
CA ILE A 103 -4.39 8.63 6.11
C ILE A 103 -5.28 9.83 6.43
N TRP A 104 -5.98 9.77 7.57
CA TRP A 104 -6.89 10.84 7.99
C TRP A 104 -6.18 12.17 8.16
N TYR A 105 -5.08 12.19 8.91
CA TYR A 105 -4.41 13.44 9.27
C TYR A 105 -3.68 14.08 8.08
N ARG A 106 -2.96 13.27 7.28
CA ARG A 106 -2.08 13.78 6.21
C ARG A 106 -2.81 13.96 4.89
N LEU A 107 -3.62 12.99 4.49
CA LEU A 107 -4.31 13.01 3.19
C LEU A 107 -5.72 13.59 3.27
N LYS A 108 -6.28 13.76 4.48
CA LYS A 108 -7.67 14.19 4.69
C LYS A 108 -8.70 13.28 4.01
N ALA A 109 -8.34 12.01 3.84
CA ALA A 109 -9.17 10.97 3.23
C ALA A 109 -9.71 10.01 4.29
N GLU A 110 -10.83 9.35 3.97
CA GLU A 110 -11.40 8.29 4.79
C GLU A 110 -10.57 7.00 4.66
N PRO A 111 -10.01 6.45 5.76
CA PRO A 111 -9.33 5.17 5.74
C PRO A 111 -10.34 4.02 5.69
N LEU A 112 -10.34 3.25 4.60
CA LEU A 112 -11.18 2.08 4.42
C LEU A 112 -10.32 0.80 4.44
N ILE A 113 -10.00 0.33 5.65
CA ILE A 113 -9.17 -0.86 5.85
C ILE A 113 -10.06 -2.09 6.08
N SER A 114 -10.00 -3.06 5.19
CA SER A 114 -10.85 -4.26 5.24
C SER A 114 -10.33 -5.25 6.28
N LEU A 115 -11.15 -5.54 7.30
CA LEU A 115 -10.83 -6.52 8.34
C LEU A 115 -11.42 -7.89 8.01
N PRO A 116 -10.74 -9.00 8.40
CA PRO A 116 -11.32 -10.33 8.29
C PRO A 116 -12.51 -10.50 9.26
N VAL A 117 -13.40 -11.44 8.96
CA VAL A 117 -14.66 -11.65 9.71
C VAL A 117 -14.43 -12.01 11.18
N ASP A 118 -13.30 -12.63 11.48
CA ASP A 118 -12.85 -13.06 12.80
C ASP A 118 -11.87 -12.07 13.45
N ALA A 119 -11.76 -10.84 12.94
CA ALA A 119 -10.91 -9.81 13.53
C ALA A 119 -11.31 -9.52 14.98
N VAL A 120 -10.31 -9.57 15.87
CA VAL A 120 -10.46 -9.25 17.30
C VAL A 120 -9.61 -8.05 17.67
N ILE A 121 -10.07 -7.26 18.64
CA ILE A 121 -9.27 -6.16 19.20
C ILE A 121 -8.09 -6.77 19.96
N ASN A 122 -6.87 -6.58 19.46
CA ASN A 122 -5.67 -6.98 20.17
C ASN A 122 -5.33 -5.91 21.23
N SER A 123 -5.57 -6.20 22.50
CA SER A 123 -5.34 -5.28 23.62
C SER A 123 -3.88 -5.16 24.06
N GLN A 124 -2.92 -5.70 23.30
CA GLN A 124 -1.50 -5.52 23.60
C GLN A 124 -1.08 -4.08 23.31
N LEU A 125 -1.14 -3.23 24.34
CA LEU A 125 -0.37 -1.99 24.40
C LEU A 125 1.10 -2.33 24.19
N SER A 126 1.69 -1.78 23.12
CA SER A 126 3.13 -1.80 22.88
C SER A 126 3.86 -1.39 24.16
N LYS A 127 4.60 -2.33 24.76
CA LYS A 127 5.53 -2.05 25.87
C LYS A 127 6.75 -1.30 25.36
#